data_AF-A0A966UKP5-F1
#
_entry.id   AF-A0A966UKP5-F1
#
_cell.length_a   1.000
_cell.length_b   1.000
_cell.length_c   1.000
_cell.angle_alpha   90.00
_cell.angle_beta   90.00
_cell.angle_gamma   90.00
#
_symmetry.space_group_name_H-M   'P 1'
#
loop_
_entity.id
_entity.type
_entity.pdbx_description
1 polymer ?
#
loop_
_entity_poly.entity_id
_entity_poly.type
_entity_poly.pdbx_seq_one_letter_code
_entity_poly.pdbx_strand_id
1 'polypeptide(L)'
;STYPMFSSRRSTTETVDTAVAIFDGGIERLTPLQIAGTDEVIIAARTVSIAIEGGTADELCREILDRVDGADRVEVITERFDALRWYEGDREPLQRTVHASCGSDTR
;
A
#
# COMPACT_ATOMS: atom_id res chain seq x y z
N SER A 1 41.39 15.33 8.41
CA SER A 1 39.98 15.69 8.65
C SER A 1 39.13 14.58 8.08
N THR A 2 38.58 13.72 8.94
CA THR A 2 37.72 12.61 8.52
C THR A 2 36.29 13.07 8.75
N TYR A 3 35.63 13.55 7.70
CA TYR A 3 34.19 13.82 7.70
C TYR A 3 33.49 12.49 7.35
N PRO A 4 32.84 11.78 8.28
CA PRO A 4 32.10 10.58 7.92
C PRO A 4 30.71 11.01 7.45
N MET A 5 30.58 11.50 6.21
CA MET A 5 29.27 11.99 5.75
C MET A 5 28.23 10.88 5.50
N PHE A 6 28.59 9.58 5.41
CA PHE A 6 27.64 8.53 5.01
C PHE A 6 27.99 7.12 5.55
N SER A 7 28.37 6.96 6.83
CA SER A 7 28.93 5.68 7.30
C SER A 7 27.98 4.74 8.08
N SER A 8 26.71 5.07 8.25
CA SER A 8 25.74 4.07 8.71
C SER A 8 25.17 3.31 7.52
N ARG A 9 25.13 1.97 7.60
CA ARG A 9 24.30 1.18 6.68
C ARG A 9 22.87 1.64 6.87
N ARG A 10 22.34 2.40 5.90
CA ARG A 10 20.89 2.53 5.74
C ARG A 10 20.36 1.11 5.52
N SER A 11 19.26 0.76 6.17
CA SER A 11 18.55 -0.47 5.82
C SER A 11 18.28 -0.45 4.32
N THR A 12 18.42 -1.59 3.65
CA THR A 12 17.98 -1.73 2.26
C THR A 12 16.47 -1.87 2.16
N THR A 13 15.78 -1.93 3.30
CA THR A 13 14.35 -2.22 3.32
C THR A 13 13.52 -0.97 3.45
N GLU A 14 12.49 -0.88 2.62
CA GLU A 14 11.52 0.21 2.61
C GLU A 14 10.11 -0.34 2.83
N THR A 15 9.27 0.38 3.56
CA THR A 15 7.86 0.03 3.81
C THR A 15 6.94 0.95 3.05
N VAL A 16 5.90 0.39 2.43
CA VAL A 16 4.90 1.11 1.67
C VAL A 16 3.53 0.74 2.18
N ASP A 17 2.80 1.74 2.67
CA ASP A 17 1.38 1.63 2.97
C ASP A 17 0.57 1.91 1.70
N THR A 18 -0.31 1.00 1.34
CA THR A 18 -1.12 1.11 0.11
C THR A 18 -2.40 0.30 0.20
N ALA A 19 -3.19 0.32 -0.86
CA ALA A 19 -4.34 -0.57 -1.03
C ALA A 19 -4.26 -1.33 -2.36
N VAL A 20 -4.79 -2.55 -2.34
CA VAL A 20 -4.91 -3.42 -3.51
C VAL A 20 -6.34 -3.87 -3.69
N ALA A 21 -6.74 -4.06 -4.94
CA ALA A 21 -8.00 -4.72 -5.28
C ALA A 21 -7.73 -6.15 -5.72
N ILE A 22 -8.66 -7.03 -5.39
CA ILE A 22 -8.66 -8.44 -5.73
C ILE A 22 -9.86 -8.66 -6.61
N PHE A 23 -9.59 -9.19 -7.79
CA PHE A 23 -10.55 -9.59 -8.80
C PHE A 23 -10.39 -11.09 -9.05
N ASP A 24 -11.38 -11.72 -9.70
CA ASP A 24 -11.31 -13.10 -10.17
C ASP A 24 -10.04 -13.38 -11.00
N GLY A 25 -9.55 -12.37 -11.74
CA GLY A 25 -8.34 -12.45 -12.56
C GLY A 25 -7.01 -12.21 -11.84
N GLY A 26 -7.02 -11.81 -10.57
CA GLY A 26 -5.81 -11.56 -9.78
C GLY A 26 -5.83 -10.30 -8.91
N ILE A 27 -4.65 -9.89 -8.46
CA ILE A 27 -4.46 -8.74 -7.57
C ILE A 27 -3.97 -7.54 -8.41
N GLU A 28 -4.65 -6.41 -8.27
CA GLU A 28 -4.27 -5.14 -8.89
C GLU A 28 -3.86 -4.11 -7.83
N ARG A 29 -2.77 -3.38 -8.08
CA ARG A 29 -2.36 -2.23 -7.25
C ARG A 29 -3.15 -1.00 -7.69
N LEU A 30 -3.76 -0.31 -6.73
CA LEU A 30 -4.65 0.80 -7.01
C LEU A 30 -3.89 2.11 -7.30
N THR A 31 -4.50 2.94 -8.13
CA THR A 31 -4.01 4.30 -8.42
C THR A 31 -4.33 5.27 -7.28
N PRO A 32 -3.64 6.42 -7.18
CA PRO A 32 -3.99 7.47 -6.21
C PRO A 32 -5.47 7.89 -6.27
N LEU A 33 -6.04 7.91 -7.48
CA LEU A 33 -7.44 8.31 -7.70
C LEU A 33 -8.39 7.31 -7.07
N GLN A 34 -8.11 6.01 -7.20
CA GLN A 34 -8.90 4.95 -6.57
C GLN A 34 -8.71 4.92 -5.05
N ILE A 35 -7.49 5.18 -4.56
CA ILE A 35 -7.16 5.12 -3.13
C ILE A 35 -7.77 6.31 -2.35
N ALA A 36 -7.61 7.52 -2.85
CA ALA A 36 -7.90 8.74 -2.09
C ALA A 36 -8.64 9.83 -2.90
N GLY A 37 -9.11 9.53 -4.11
CA GLY A 37 -9.83 10.50 -4.94
C GLY A 37 -8.94 11.67 -5.42
N THR A 38 -7.64 11.45 -5.52
CA THR A 38 -6.64 12.46 -5.89
C THR A 38 -5.66 11.90 -6.91
N ASP A 39 -5.05 12.75 -7.74
CA ASP A 39 -3.93 12.42 -8.62
C ASP A 39 -2.56 12.43 -7.89
N GLU A 40 -2.51 12.91 -6.64
CA GLU A 40 -1.27 13.08 -5.92
C GLU A 40 -0.85 11.84 -5.13
N VAL A 41 0.23 11.19 -5.58
CA VAL A 41 0.78 9.97 -4.99
C VAL A 41 1.09 10.14 -3.50
N ILE A 42 1.66 11.30 -3.11
CA ILE A 42 2.03 11.57 -1.71
C ILE A 42 0.79 11.73 -0.83
N ILE A 43 -0.27 12.34 -1.33
CA ILE A 43 -1.53 12.49 -0.59
C ILE A 43 -2.17 11.12 -0.43
N ALA A 44 -2.27 10.33 -1.50
CA ALA A 44 -2.85 8.98 -1.43
C ALA A 44 -2.12 8.08 -0.44
N ALA A 45 -0.78 8.03 -0.50
CA ALA A 45 0.00 7.25 0.47
C ALA A 45 -0.22 7.73 1.91
N ARG A 46 -0.26 9.05 2.14
CA ARG A 46 -0.47 9.60 3.47
C ARG A 46 -1.88 9.31 4.00
N THR A 47 -2.91 9.32 3.15
CA THR A 47 -4.27 8.93 3.51
C THR A 47 -4.30 7.50 4.05
N VAL A 48 -3.60 6.56 3.39
CA VAL A 48 -3.51 5.18 3.85
C VAL A 48 -2.78 5.09 5.19
N SER A 49 -1.61 5.71 5.33
CA SER A 49 -0.85 5.69 6.59
C SER A 49 -1.66 6.26 7.76
N ILE A 50 -2.37 7.38 7.56
CA ILE A 50 -3.23 7.97 8.60
C ILE A 50 -4.35 7.02 9.01
N ALA A 51 -4.97 6.32 8.06
CA ALA A 51 -6.04 5.37 8.36
C ALA A 51 -5.51 4.15 9.14
N ILE A 52 -4.32 3.64 8.81
CA ILE A 52 -3.67 2.56 9.54
C ILE A 52 -3.30 3.02 10.96
N GLU A 53 -2.60 4.15 11.09
CA GLU A 53 -2.16 4.71 12.38
C GLU A 53 -3.35 5.07 13.29
N GLY A 54 -4.45 5.55 12.68
CA GLY A 54 -5.68 5.93 13.38
C GLY A 54 -6.61 4.76 13.69
N GLY A 55 -6.33 3.55 13.19
CA GLY A 55 -7.20 2.39 13.36
C GLY A 55 -8.52 2.47 12.57
N THR A 56 -8.57 3.29 11.52
CA THR A 56 -9.73 3.49 10.64
C THR A 56 -9.55 2.86 9.25
N ALA A 57 -8.60 1.92 9.11
CA ALA A 57 -8.32 1.23 7.85
C ALA A 57 -9.56 0.53 7.26
N ASP A 58 -10.50 0.04 8.08
CA ASP A 58 -11.75 -0.56 7.62
C ASP A 58 -12.68 0.45 6.94
N GLU A 59 -12.72 1.70 7.42
CA GLU A 59 -13.50 2.78 6.79
C GLU A 59 -12.92 3.14 5.44
N LEU A 60 -11.61 3.37 5.39
CA LEU A 60 -10.89 3.63 4.14
C LEU A 60 -11.09 2.48 3.14
N CYS A 61 -11.01 1.22 3.60
CA CYS A 61 -11.22 0.07 2.75
C CYS A 61 -12.58 0.14 2.02
N ARG A 62 -13.66 0.41 2.77
CA ARG A 62 -15.02 0.49 2.19
C ARG A 62 -15.14 1.64 1.20
N GLU A 63 -14.57 2.80 1.51
CA GLU A 63 -14.57 3.92 0.57
C GLU A 63 -13.82 3.62 -0.73
N ILE A 64 -12.71 2.87 -0.65
CA ILE A 64 -11.96 2.45 -1.82
C ILE A 64 -12.76 1.43 -2.62
N LEU A 65 -13.40 0.46 -1.95
CA LEU A 65 -14.26 -0.53 -2.59
C LEU A 65 -15.39 0.15 -3.38
N ASP A 66 -15.98 1.23 -2.84
CA ASP A 66 -17.00 2.03 -3.52
C ASP A 66 -16.48 2.78 -4.77
N ARG A 67 -15.16 2.99 -4.89
CA ARG A 67 -14.52 3.65 -6.05
C ARG A 67 -13.99 2.67 -7.08
N VAL A 68 -13.83 1.39 -6.73
CA VAL A 68 -13.22 0.37 -7.59
C VAL A 68 -14.30 -0.58 -8.08
N ASP A 69 -14.80 -0.30 -9.28
CA ASP A 69 -15.82 -1.13 -9.92
C ASP A 69 -15.32 -2.55 -10.18
N GLY A 70 -16.14 -3.53 -9.84
CA GLY A 70 -15.90 -4.95 -10.15
C GLY A 70 -14.90 -5.66 -9.25
N ALA A 71 -14.35 -5.02 -8.22
CA ALA A 71 -13.50 -5.69 -7.25
C ALA A 71 -14.32 -6.63 -6.36
N ASP A 72 -13.84 -7.86 -6.18
CA ASP A 72 -14.41 -8.82 -5.22
C ASP A 72 -14.04 -8.42 -3.79
N ARG A 73 -12.83 -7.89 -3.62
CA ARG A 73 -12.28 -7.47 -2.33
C ARG A 73 -11.25 -6.37 -2.48
N VAL A 74 -11.19 -5.47 -1.50
CA VAL A 74 -10.10 -4.51 -1.33
C VAL A 74 -9.37 -4.84 -0.04
N GLU A 75 -8.04 -4.69 -0.04
CA GLU A 75 -7.21 -4.82 1.14
C GLU A 75 -6.35 -3.57 1.33
N VAL A 76 -6.35 -3.02 2.55
CA VAL A 76 -5.41 -1.99 2.98
C VAL A 76 -4.22 -2.68 3.63
N ILE A 77 -3.02 -2.45 3.10
CA ILE A 77 -1.84 -3.25 3.42
C ILE A 77 -0.61 -2.38 3.67
N THR A 78 0.33 -2.94 4.43
CA THR A 78 1.74 -2.49 4.44
C THR A 78 2.59 -3.58 3.80
N GLU A 79 3.36 -3.21 2.79
CA GLU A 79 4.35 -4.09 2.16
C GLU A 79 5.76 -3.61 2.51
N ARG A 80 6.67 -4.53 2.77
CA ARG A 80 8.09 -4.24 3.01
C ARG A 80 8.93 -4.82 1.87
N PHE A 81 9.70 -3.99 1.19
CA PHE A 81 10.54 -4.38 0.06
C PHE A 81 12.02 -4.31 0.41
N ASP A 82 12.85 -5.07 -0.30
CA ASP A 82 14.28 -4.81 -0.38
C ASP A 82 14.57 -3.95 -1.62
N ALA A 83 15.13 -2.77 -1.42
CA ALA A 83 15.42 -1.81 -2.47
C ALA A 83 16.43 -2.34 -3.49
N LEU A 84 17.41 -3.15 -3.09
CA LEU A 84 18.38 -3.72 -4.03
C LEU A 84 17.70 -4.74 -4.93
N ARG A 85 16.93 -5.68 -4.36
CA ARG A 85 16.13 -6.65 -5.14
C ARG A 85 15.16 -5.93 -6.08
N TRP A 86 14.52 -4.86 -5.60
CA TRP A 86 13.61 -4.05 -6.40
C TRP A 86 14.28 -3.46 -7.64
N TYR A 87 15.48 -2.88 -7.51
CA TYR A 87 16.24 -2.34 -8.65
C TYR A 87 16.79 -3.43 -9.58
N GLU A 88 16.98 -4.65 -9.07
CA GLU A 88 17.33 -5.83 -9.87
C GLU A 88 16.13 -6.45 -10.60
N GLY A 89 14.92 -5.90 -10.41
CA GLY A 89 13.69 -6.29 -11.09
C GLY A 89 12.78 -7.23 -10.29
N ASP A 90 13.23 -7.65 -9.10
CA ASP A 90 12.44 -8.45 -8.18
C ASP A 90 11.59 -7.56 -7.28
N ARG A 91 10.29 -7.53 -7.58
CA ARG A 91 9.30 -6.70 -6.90
C ARG A 91 8.47 -7.45 -5.87
N GLU A 92 8.94 -8.63 -5.44
CA GLU A 92 8.25 -9.39 -4.40
C GLU A 92 8.51 -8.76 -3.02
N PRO A 93 7.46 -8.46 -2.24
CA PRO A 93 7.64 -7.97 -0.88
C PRO A 93 8.30 -9.03 0.01
N LEU A 94 9.20 -8.60 0.89
CA LEU A 94 9.76 -9.41 1.97
C LEU A 94 8.71 -9.75 3.03
N GLN A 95 7.76 -8.85 3.24
CA GLN A 95 6.67 -9.00 4.20
C GLN A 95 5.46 -8.22 3.71
N ARG A 96 4.27 -8.78 3.96
CA ARG A 96 2.98 -8.12 3.76
C ARG A 96 2.14 -8.25 5.03
N THR A 97 1.56 -7.14 5.45
CA THR A 97 0.60 -7.06 6.56
C THR A 97 -0.71 -6.51 6.02
N VAL A 98 -1.82 -7.18 6.31
CA VAL A 98 -3.17 -6.69 5.97
C VAL A 98 -3.76 -6.03 7.21
N HIS A 99 -4.14 -4.76 7.08
CA HIS A 99 -4.72 -3.96 8.16
C HIS A 99 -6.25 -3.94 8.10
N ALA A 100 -6.81 -3.98 6.89
CA ALA A 100 -8.23 -4.10 6.65
C ALA A 100 -8.49 -4.87 5.36
N SER A 101 -9.64 -5.53 5.31
CA SER A 101 -10.07 -6.36 4.19
C SER A 101 -11.59 -6.29 4.08
N CYS A 102 -12.10 -5.74 2.98
CA CYS A 102 -13.53 -5.54 2.76
C CYS A 102 -13.93 -6.12 1.40
N GLY A 103 -14.97 -6.94 1.39
CA GLY A 103 -15.50 -7.57 0.17
C GLY A 103 -16.80 -6.94 -0.29
N SER A 104 -17.16 -7.18 -1.54
CA SER A 104 -18.47 -6.82 -2.10
C SER A 104 -19.62 -7.72 -1.61
N ASP A 105 -19.33 -8.73 -0.79
CA ASP A 105 -20.33 -9.64 -0.22
C ASP A 105 -20.91 -9.12 1.10
N THR A 106 -21.96 -8.29 1.00
CA THR A 106 -23.22 -8.41 1.78
C THR A 106 -24.30 -7.52 1.14
N ARG A 107 -25.20 -8.11 0.35
CA ARG A 107 -26.60 -7.67 0.29
C ARG A 107 -27.53 -8.86 0.15
#